data_AF-A0A2D9SVB4-F1
#
_entry.id   AF-A0A2D9SVB4-F1
#
_cell.length_a   1.000
_cell.length_b   1.000
_cell.length_c   1.000
_cell.angle_alpha   90.00
_cell.angle_beta   90.00
_cell.angle_gamma   90.00
#
_symmetry.space_group_name_H-M   'P 1'
#
loop_
_entity.id
_entity.type
_entity.pdbx_description
1 polymer ?
#
loop_
_entity_poly.entity_id
_entity_poly.type
_entity_poly.pdbx_seq_one_letter_code
_entity_poly.pdbx_strand_id
1 'polypeptide(L)'
;MNRKANPWSLDDTLSELEYLTNTAGAQVVGNVTQRANRLGSTYVGSGKVDEIREMMGDLEADVVIFDDELTPAQQRNLENALACKVIDRTALILDVFGQHASTHEGKLQVELAQHEYLLPRLAGQWSHLERLGGGIGTRGPGETQIETDRRLVRTRLQKIKSELDAVRRRRSVHMERRKKSTIPMATLVGYTNAGKSTLFNVLSNSKVTAADQLFS
;
A
#
# COMPACT_ATOMS: atom_id res chain seq x y z
N MET A 1 -20.66 12.55 1.78
CA MET A 1 -19.59 12.34 0.77
C MET A 1 -20.17 11.49 -0.36
N ASN A 2 -20.21 12.05 -1.57
CA ASN A 2 -20.74 11.39 -2.77
C ASN A 2 -19.98 10.08 -3.04
N ARG A 3 -20.58 8.93 -2.69
CA ARG A 3 -20.22 7.67 -3.34
C ARG A 3 -20.71 7.79 -4.79
N LYS A 4 -19.83 8.26 -5.69
CA LYS A 4 -20.00 7.94 -7.11
C LYS A 4 -20.21 6.43 -7.18
N ALA A 5 -21.27 5.98 -7.83
CA ALA A 5 -21.54 4.57 -8.02
C ALA A 5 -20.26 3.93 -8.57
N ASN A 6 -19.67 3.02 -7.79
CA ASN A 6 -18.54 2.23 -8.26
C ASN A 6 -19.07 1.43 -9.44
N PRO A 7 -18.53 1.57 -10.67
CA PRO A 7 -19.01 0.82 -11.82
C PRO A 7 -18.78 -0.69 -11.69
N TRP A 8 -17.95 -1.10 -10.71
CA TRP A 8 -17.60 -2.46 -10.39
C TRP A 8 -18.52 -3.04 -9.32
N SER A 9 -18.90 -4.31 -9.48
CA SER A 9 -19.62 -5.04 -8.45
C SER A 9 -18.69 -5.32 -7.24
N LEU A 10 -19.28 -5.66 -6.10
CA LEU A 10 -18.50 -6.08 -4.93
C LEU A 10 -17.69 -7.36 -5.22
N ASP A 11 -18.22 -8.24 -6.05
CA ASP A 11 -17.54 -9.48 -6.44
C ASP A 11 -16.31 -9.16 -7.29
N ASP A 12 -16.39 -8.16 -8.18
CA ASP A 12 -15.25 -7.71 -8.98
C ASP A 12 -14.15 -7.11 -8.10
N THR A 13 -14.51 -6.27 -7.12
CA THR A 13 -13.51 -5.64 -6.24
C THR A 13 -12.86 -6.63 -5.29
N LEU A 14 -13.61 -7.60 -4.78
CA LEU A 14 -13.06 -8.69 -3.95
C LEU A 14 -12.18 -9.64 -4.77
N SER A 15 -12.57 -9.95 -6.01
CA SER A 15 -11.73 -10.74 -6.91
C SER A 15 -10.41 -10.02 -7.19
N GLU A 16 -10.46 -8.72 -7.50
CA GLU A 16 -9.25 -7.89 -7.67
C GLU A 16 -8.37 -7.89 -6.40
N LEU A 17 -8.97 -7.76 -5.22
CA LEU A 17 -8.26 -7.79 -3.95
C LEU A 17 -7.59 -9.15 -3.69
N GLU A 18 -8.26 -10.25 -4.05
CA GLU A 18 -7.68 -11.58 -4.00
C GLU A 18 -6.48 -11.71 -4.94
N TYR A 19 -6.58 -11.22 -6.18
CA TYR A 19 -5.43 -11.18 -7.10
C TYR A 19 -4.26 -10.35 -6.55
N LEU A 20 -4.54 -9.20 -5.92
CA LEU A 20 -3.51 -8.38 -5.26
C LEU A 20 -2.85 -9.13 -4.11
N THR A 21 -3.65 -9.81 -3.28
CA THR A 21 -3.18 -10.61 -2.13
C THR A 21 -2.26 -11.74 -2.58
N ASN A 22 -2.70 -12.50 -3.60
CA ASN A 22 -1.92 -13.58 -4.18
C ASN A 22 -0.63 -13.06 -4.83
N THR A 23 -0.69 -11.92 -5.52
CA THR A 23 0.51 -11.29 -6.12
C THR A 23 1.50 -10.84 -5.04
N ALA A 24 1.03 -10.38 -3.88
CA ALA A 24 1.88 -10.02 -2.75
C ALA A 24 2.50 -11.24 -2.04
N GLY A 25 2.07 -12.46 -2.38
CA GLY A 25 2.57 -13.72 -1.82
C GLY A 25 1.78 -14.23 -0.61
N ALA A 26 0.59 -13.69 -0.34
CA ALA A 26 -0.31 -14.17 0.70
C ALA A 26 -1.43 -15.04 0.09
N GLN A 27 -1.96 -15.98 0.87
CA GLN A 27 -3.07 -16.85 0.47
C GLN A 27 -4.38 -16.36 1.09
N VAL A 28 -5.42 -16.18 0.27
CA VAL A 28 -6.77 -15.89 0.76
C VAL A 28 -7.43 -17.18 1.24
N VAL A 29 -7.73 -17.25 2.53
CA VAL A 29 -8.39 -18.42 3.15
C VAL A 29 -9.88 -18.21 3.40
N GLY A 30 -10.36 -16.97 3.36
CA GLY A 30 -11.77 -16.62 3.55
C GLY A 30 -12.06 -15.17 3.18
N ASN A 31 -13.34 -14.86 3.01
CA ASN A 31 -13.81 -13.52 2.76
C ASN A 31 -14.99 -13.17 3.68
N VAL A 32 -15.13 -11.89 4.02
CA VAL A 32 -16.27 -11.39 4.77
C VAL A 32 -16.70 -10.05 4.21
N THR A 33 -18.01 -9.81 4.16
CA THR A 33 -18.55 -8.54 3.73
C THR A 33 -19.49 -7.96 4.79
N GLN A 34 -19.57 -6.63 4.82
CA GLN A 34 -20.53 -5.93 5.66
C GLN A 34 -21.16 -4.77 4.87
N ARG A 35 -22.49 -4.71 4.86
CA ARG A 35 -23.19 -3.47 4.53
C ARG A 35 -23.18 -2.57 5.76
N ALA A 36 -22.49 -1.44 5.67
CA ALA A 36 -22.42 -0.45 6.75
C ALA A 36 -22.99 0.89 6.31
N ASN A 37 -23.90 1.45 7.11
CA ASN A 37 -24.45 2.79 6.90
C ASN A 37 -23.53 3.90 7.46
N ARG A 38 -22.68 3.56 8.42
CA ARG A 38 -21.66 4.44 9.01
C ARG A 38 -20.43 3.61 9.35
N LEU A 39 -19.24 4.18 9.13
CA LEU A 39 -17.97 3.58 9.49
C LEU A 39 -17.62 3.99 10.92
N GLY A 40 -17.31 3.01 11.76
CA GLY A 40 -16.94 3.20 13.16
C GLY A 40 -15.44 3.39 13.37
N SER A 41 -15.03 3.37 14.64
CA SER A 41 -13.63 3.42 15.06
C SER A 41 -12.81 2.21 14.59
N THR A 42 -13.44 1.09 14.27
CA THR A 42 -12.85 -0.15 13.74
C THR A 42 -13.20 -0.38 12.26
N TYR A 43 -13.70 0.62 11.54
CA TYR A 43 -14.23 0.49 10.18
C TYR A 43 -15.51 -0.36 10.08
N VAL A 44 -15.47 -1.60 10.56
CA VAL A 44 -16.59 -2.53 10.75
C VAL A 44 -17.21 -2.41 12.14
N GLY A 45 -18.43 -2.92 12.31
CA GLY A 45 -19.12 -2.93 13.61
C GLY A 45 -18.58 -3.99 14.57
N SER A 46 -18.80 -3.85 15.89
CA SER A 46 -18.27 -4.78 16.90
C SER A 46 -18.63 -6.24 16.65
N GLY A 47 -19.90 -6.54 16.33
CA GLY A 47 -20.30 -7.91 16.01
C GLY A 47 -19.59 -8.49 14.79
N LYS A 48 -19.22 -7.65 13.82
CA LYS A 48 -18.43 -8.09 12.65
C LYS A 48 -16.95 -8.28 13.02
N VAL A 49 -16.42 -7.51 13.97
CA VAL A 49 -15.07 -7.75 14.53
C VAL A 49 -15.03 -9.11 15.23
N ASP A 50 -16.06 -9.46 15.98
CA ASP A 50 -16.16 -10.76 16.66
C ASP A 50 -16.26 -11.92 15.65
N GLU A 51 -17.10 -11.77 14.63
CA GLU A 51 -17.22 -12.73 13.52
C GLU A 51 -15.88 -12.93 12.77
N ILE A 52 -15.14 -11.84 12.50
CA ILE A 52 -13.81 -11.92 11.88
C ILE A 52 -12.86 -12.70 12.78
N ARG A 53 -12.87 -12.45 14.09
CA ARG A 53 -11.98 -13.12 15.04
C ARG A 53 -12.26 -14.63 15.12
N GLU A 54 -13.52 -15.04 15.13
CA GLU A 54 -13.92 -16.45 15.09
C GLU A 54 -13.44 -17.10 13.78
N MET A 55 -13.74 -16.46 12.64
CA MET A 55 -13.33 -16.94 11.32
C MET A 55 -11.80 -17.07 11.19
N MET A 56 -11.03 -16.14 11.78
CA MET A 56 -9.57 -16.24 11.81
C MET A 56 -9.08 -17.45 12.58
N GLY A 57 -9.74 -17.79 13.70
CA GLY A 57 -9.40 -18.98 14.49
C GLY A 57 -9.70 -20.27 13.72
N ASP A 58 -10.84 -20.32 13.04
CA ASP A 58 -11.27 -21.49 12.28
C ASP A 58 -10.44 -21.74 11.01
N LEU A 59 -9.99 -20.66 10.36
CA LEU A 59 -9.23 -20.70 9.11
C LEU A 59 -7.72 -20.55 9.30
N GLU A 60 -7.26 -20.43 10.54
CA GLU A 60 -5.85 -20.20 10.90
C GLU A 60 -5.24 -18.95 10.19
N ALA A 61 -6.04 -17.89 10.02
CA ALA A 61 -5.60 -16.66 9.37
C ALA A 61 -4.77 -15.76 10.30
N ASP A 62 -3.63 -15.28 9.83
CA ASP A 62 -2.67 -14.44 10.56
C ASP A 62 -2.68 -12.96 10.15
N VAL A 63 -3.31 -12.63 9.02
CA VAL A 63 -3.44 -11.28 8.47
C VAL A 63 -4.88 -11.03 8.03
N VAL A 64 -5.42 -9.85 8.35
CA VAL A 64 -6.71 -9.38 7.82
C VAL A 64 -6.49 -8.24 6.85
N ILE A 65 -7.02 -8.39 5.62
CA ILE A 65 -6.88 -7.42 4.54
C ILE A 65 -8.22 -6.71 4.31
N PHE A 66 -8.20 -5.38 4.34
CA PHE A 66 -9.36 -4.53 4.07
C PHE A 66 -9.30 -3.94 2.66
N ASP A 67 -10.42 -4.01 1.95
CA ASP A 67 -10.54 -3.52 0.57
C ASP A 67 -10.44 -1.99 0.44
N ASP A 68 -10.75 -1.26 1.51
CA ASP A 68 -10.72 0.20 1.56
C ASP A 68 -9.53 0.70 2.39
N GLU A 69 -9.06 1.92 2.11
CA GLU A 69 -8.03 2.56 2.91
C GLU A 69 -8.52 2.81 4.35
N LEU A 70 -7.71 2.39 5.32
CA LEU A 70 -8.01 2.58 6.73
C LEU A 70 -7.31 3.83 7.26
N THR A 71 -8.00 4.59 8.09
CA THR A 71 -7.31 5.65 8.85
C THR A 71 -6.31 5.01 9.85
N PRO A 72 -5.24 5.72 10.24
CA PRO A 72 -4.28 5.20 11.24
C PRO A 72 -4.91 4.79 12.58
N ALA A 73 -6.01 5.43 12.96
CA ALA A 73 -6.77 5.07 14.17
C ALA A 73 -7.59 3.80 13.96
N GLN A 74 -8.24 3.64 12.80
CA GLN A 74 -9.00 2.43 12.47
C GLN A 74 -8.13 1.20 12.41
N GLN A 75 -7.00 1.29 11.70
CA GLN A 75 -6.04 0.19 11.60
C GLN A 75 -5.58 -0.26 12.99
N ARG A 76 -5.14 0.69 13.83
CA ARG A 76 -4.71 0.38 15.21
C ARG A 76 -5.81 -0.25 16.05
N ASN A 77 -7.03 0.26 15.97
CA ASN A 77 -8.16 -0.29 16.72
C ASN A 77 -8.50 -1.71 16.26
N LEU A 78 -8.41 -1.99 14.96
CA LEU A 78 -8.58 -3.33 14.40
C LEU A 78 -7.45 -4.26 14.83
N GLU A 79 -6.19 -3.85 14.74
CA GLU A 79 -5.03 -4.64 15.19
C GLU A 79 -5.16 -5.00 16.68
N ASN A 80 -5.57 -4.04 17.52
CA ASN A 80 -5.81 -4.28 18.95
C ASN A 80 -6.99 -5.23 19.20
N ALA A 81 -8.07 -5.13 18.42
CA ALA A 81 -9.27 -5.92 18.62
C ALA A 81 -9.13 -7.36 18.08
N LEU A 82 -8.39 -7.53 16.98
CA LEU A 82 -8.17 -8.82 16.32
C LEU A 82 -6.90 -9.52 16.79
N ALA A 83 -5.98 -8.79 17.45
CA ALA A 83 -4.67 -9.28 17.86
C ALA A 83 -3.83 -9.85 16.70
N CYS A 84 -3.98 -9.29 15.50
CA CYS A 84 -3.28 -9.70 14.29
C CYS A 84 -2.84 -8.49 13.46
N LYS A 85 -2.05 -8.75 12.41
CA LYS A 85 -1.68 -7.71 11.44
C LYS A 85 -2.90 -7.34 10.60
N VAL A 86 -3.11 -6.04 10.42
CA VAL A 86 -4.17 -5.51 9.56
C VAL A 86 -3.52 -4.72 8.42
N ILE A 87 -3.91 -5.03 7.19
CA ILE A 87 -3.41 -4.40 5.97
C ILE A 87 -4.62 -3.80 5.23
N ASP A 88 -4.48 -2.59 4.71
CA ASP A 88 -5.48 -2.01 3.81
C ASP A 88 -5.05 -2.13 2.34
N ARG A 89 -5.97 -1.86 1.42
CA ARG A 89 -5.71 -1.91 -0.03
C ARG A 89 -4.51 -1.05 -0.43
N THR A 90 -4.29 0.10 0.20
CA THR A 90 -3.15 0.97 -0.09
C THR A 90 -1.82 0.29 0.27
N ALA A 91 -1.70 -0.26 1.48
CA ALA A 91 -0.52 -0.99 1.92
C ALA A 91 -0.25 -2.22 1.03
N LEU A 92 -1.31 -2.97 0.67
CA LEU A 92 -1.18 -4.13 -0.20
C LEU A 92 -0.64 -3.75 -1.59
N ILE A 93 -1.16 -2.68 -2.20
CA ILE A 93 -0.68 -2.18 -3.49
C ILE A 93 0.79 -1.73 -3.39
N LEU A 94 1.18 -1.06 -2.29
CA LEU A 94 2.55 -0.64 -2.07
C LEU A 94 3.52 -1.84 -1.92
N ASP A 95 3.09 -2.93 -1.28
CA ASP A 95 3.88 -4.16 -1.17
C ASP A 95 4.08 -4.81 -2.54
N VAL A 96 3.02 -4.94 -3.35
CA VAL A 96 3.12 -5.45 -4.72
C VAL A 96 4.07 -4.58 -5.56
N PHE A 97 3.95 -3.24 -5.46
CA PHE A 97 4.87 -2.34 -6.14
C PHE A 97 6.32 -2.49 -5.66
N GLY A 98 6.55 -2.74 -4.37
CA GLY A 98 7.87 -2.99 -3.81
C GLY A 98 8.55 -4.21 -4.42
N GLN A 99 7.77 -5.27 -4.65
CA GLN A 99 8.26 -6.50 -5.28
C GLN A 99 8.62 -6.30 -6.76
N HIS A 100 7.87 -5.45 -7.48
CA HIS A 100 8.02 -5.26 -8.93
C HIS A 100 8.93 -4.07 -9.31
N ALA A 101 9.27 -3.18 -8.38
CA ALA A 101 10.11 -2.02 -8.63
C ALA A 101 11.57 -2.42 -8.94
N SER A 102 11.87 -2.59 -10.24
CA SER A 102 13.20 -2.98 -10.71
C SER A 102 14.13 -1.79 -10.98
N THR A 103 13.59 -0.69 -11.50
CA THR A 103 14.37 0.50 -11.85
C THR A 103 14.69 1.36 -10.63
N HIS A 104 15.78 2.12 -10.68
CA HIS A 104 16.14 3.05 -9.58
C HIS A 104 15.05 4.11 -9.34
N GLU A 105 14.47 4.70 -10.40
CA GLU A 105 13.34 5.64 -10.29
C GLU A 105 12.13 4.97 -9.63
N GLY A 106 11.77 3.76 -10.06
CA GLY A 106 10.65 3.01 -9.50
C GLY A 106 10.85 2.70 -8.02
N LYS A 107 12.04 2.23 -7.63
CA LYS A 107 12.38 1.96 -6.22
C LYS A 107 12.24 3.20 -5.36
N LEU A 108 12.73 4.36 -5.83
CA LEU A 108 12.59 5.63 -5.12
C LEU A 108 11.12 6.07 -4.98
N GLN A 109 10.29 5.87 -6.00
CA GLN A 109 8.87 6.21 -5.95
C GLN A 109 8.10 5.33 -4.96
N VAL A 110 8.38 4.03 -4.95
CA VAL A 110 7.75 3.10 -3.99
C VAL A 110 8.21 3.40 -2.57
N GLU A 111 9.51 3.59 -2.35
CA GLU A 111 10.05 3.92 -1.03
C GLU A 111 9.47 5.24 -0.50
N LEU A 112 9.32 6.24 -1.37
CA LEU A 112 8.65 7.50 -1.03
C LEU A 112 7.22 7.24 -0.52
N ALA A 113 6.43 6.49 -1.29
CA ALA A 113 5.04 6.22 -0.98
C ALA A 113 4.88 5.38 0.30
N GLN A 114 5.74 4.38 0.51
CA GLN A 114 5.79 3.58 1.74
C GLN A 114 6.07 4.46 2.98
N HIS A 115 7.05 5.37 2.89
CA HIS A 115 7.32 6.28 4.00
C HIS A 115 6.20 7.30 4.25
N GLU A 116 5.57 7.83 3.20
CA GLU A 116 4.43 8.74 3.35
C GLU A 116 3.21 8.03 3.97
N TYR A 117 2.98 6.77 3.62
CA TYR A 117 1.93 5.93 4.23
C TYR A 117 2.23 5.58 5.70
N LEU A 118 3.49 5.25 6.02
CA LEU A 118 3.91 4.85 7.36
C LEU A 118 3.95 6.01 8.36
N LEU A 119 4.39 7.20 7.95
CA LEU A 119 4.61 8.36 8.82
C LEU A 119 3.41 8.71 9.75
N PRO A 120 2.15 8.77 9.27
CA PRO A 120 1.00 9.02 10.14
C PRO A 120 0.63 7.83 11.05
N ARG A 121 1.15 6.62 10.75
CA ARG A 121 0.85 5.36 11.45
C ARG A 121 1.86 5.01 12.54
N LEU A 122 3.08 5.58 12.50
CA LEU A 122 4.14 5.36 13.49
C LEU A 122 3.68 5.57 14.93
N ALA A 123 2.93 6.62 15.23
CA ALA A 123 2.51 6.92 16.61
C ALA A 123 1.63 5.81 17.24
N GLY A 124 0.98 4.96 16.43
CA GLY A 124 0.16 3.85 16.92
C GLY A 124 0.93 2.63 17.36
N GLN A 125 2.09 2.39 16.76
CA GLN A 125 2.89 1.17 16.94
C GLN A 125 3.74 1.19 18.22
N TRP A 126 3.88 2.34 18.88
CA TRP A 126 4.80 2.55 20.01
C TRP A 126 4.12 2.63 21.37
N SER A 127 2.80 2.45 21.43
CA SER A 127 2.02 2.47 22.69
C SER A 127 2.48 1.41 23.70
N HIS A 128 3.10 0.32 23.24
CA HIS A 128 3.70 -0.71 24.09
C HIS A 128 5.09 -0.34 24.64
N LEU A 129 5.86 0.52 23.95
CA LEU A 129 7.22 0.90 24.35
C LEU A 129 7.22 2.02 25.39
N GLU A 130 6.27 2.96 25.33
CA GLU A 130 6.13 4.02 26.33
C GLU A 130 5.73 3.49 27.72
N ARG A 131 4.96 2.39 27.78
CA ARG A 131 4.56 1.75 29.05
C ARG A 131 5.72 1.09 29.80
N LEU A 132 6.74 0.61 29.09
CA LEU A 132 7.95 0.02 29.71
C LEU A 132 8.93 1.09 30.21
N GLY A 133 8.81 2.35 29.75
CA GLY A 133 9.64 3.49 30.13
C GLY A 133 9.19 4.25 31.37
N GLY A 134 8.15 3.78 32.07
CA GLY A 134 7.56 4.42 33.27
C GLY A 134 8.39 4.30 34.56
N GLY A 135 9.70 4.04 34.46
CA GLY A 135 10.62 4.05 35.59
C GLY A 135 11.22 5.43 35.80
N ILE A 136 11.10 5.97 37.03
CA ILE A 136 11.75 7.20 37.49
C ILE A 136 13.27 7.10 37.18
N GLY A 137 13.74 7.84 36.17
CA GLY A 137 15.16 7.84 35.77
C GLY A 137 15.48 8.19 34.31
N THR A 138 14.50 8.30 33.41
CA THR A 138 14.71 8.55 31.96
C THR A 138 14.97 10.02 31.60
N ARG A 139 15.67 10.79 32.45
CA ARG A 139 16.18 12.12 32.08
C ARG A 139 17.42 12.01 31.20
N GLY A 140 17.22 11.50 29.98
CA GLY A 140 18.06 11.72 28.79
C GLY A 140 17.42 12.79 27.89
N PRO A 141 18.06 13.21 26.78
CA PRO A 141 17.71 14.43 26.07
C PRO A 141 16.22 14.43 25.70
N GLY A 142 15.51 15.53 25.95
CA GLY A 142 14.03 15.63 26.04
C GLY A 142 13.22 15.32 24.77
N GLU A 143 13.75 14.57 23.82
CA GLU A 143 13.07 14.07 22.62
C GLU A 143 12.51 12.65 22.88
N THR A 144 11.24 12.42 22.57
CA THR A 144 10.64 11.08 22.70
C THR A 144 11.14 10.13 21.60
N GLN A 145 11.08 8.81 21.85
CA GLN A 145 11.44 7.82 20.81
C GLN A 145 10.60 8.00 19.54
N ILE A 146 9.30 8.26 19.69
CA ILE A 146 8.38 8.52 18.57
C ILE A 146 8.81 9.75 17.76
N GLU A 147 9.30 10.80 18.42
CA GLU A 147 9.77 12.02 17.77
C GLU A 147 11.07 11.78 16.99
N THR A 148 12.00 11.02 17.59
CA THR A 148 13.25 10.60 16.95
C THR A 148 12.96 9.81 15.66
N ASP A 149 12.05 8.84 15.72
CA ASP A 149 11.67 8.02 14.57
C ASP A 149 10.99 8.83 13.47
N ARG A 150 10.06 9.71 13.86
CA ARG A 150 9.43 10.64 12.93
C ARG A 150 10.46 11.53 12.23
N ARG A 151 11.49 11.98 12.96
CA ARG A 151 12.59 12.75 12.37
C ARG A 151 13.37 11.92 11.37
N LEU A 152 13.75 10.69 11.71
CA LEU A 152 14.48 9.78 10.81
C LEU A 152 13.70 9.53 9.51
N VAL A 153 12.41 9.24 9.60
CA VAL A 153 11.55 9.04 8.42
C VAL A 153 11.44 10.32 7.58
N ARG A 154 11.29 11.49 8.21
CA ARG A 154 11.27 12.78 7.49
C ARG A 154 12.58 13.10 6.78
N THR A 155 13.71 12.83 7.43
CA THR A 155 15.04 13.00 6.81
C THR A 155 15.19 12.07 5.60
N ARG A 156 14.73 10.81 5.71
CA ARG A 156 14.74 9.87 4.60
C ARG A 156 13.84 10.33 3.44
N LEU A 157 12.64 10.80 3.74
CA LEU A 157 11.71 11.39 2.77
C LEU A 157 12.35 12.56 2.01
N GLN A 158 13.03 13.48 2.69
CA GLN A 158 13.72 14.61 2.06
C GLN A 158 14.81 14.14 1.10
N LYS A 159 15.59 13.13 1.49
CA LYS A 159 16.63 12.54 0.65
C LYS A 159 16.04 11.92 -0.62
N ILE A 160 15.01 11.08 -0.47
CA ILE A 160 14.33 10.42 -1.61
C ILE A 160 13.74 11.46 -2.58
N LYS A 161 13.10 12.52 -2.06
CA LYS A 161 12.55 13.61 -2.89
C LYS A 161 13.63 14.31 -3.71
N SER A 162 14.79 14.60 -3.10
CA SER A 162 15.93 15.19 -3.80
C SER A 162 16.48 14.28 -4.91
N GLU A 163 16.58 12.98 -4.64
CA GLU A 163 17.02 11.98 -5.63
C GLU A 163 16.02 11.87 -6.80
N LEU A 164 14.72 11.85 -6.51
CA LEU A 164 13.66 11.86 -7.53
C LEU A 164 13.69 13.13 -8.39
N ASP A 165 13.97 14.30 -7.81
CA ASP A 165 14.10 15.54 -8.57
C ASP A 165 15.31 15.50 -9.51
N ALA A 166 16.42 14.88 -9.10
CA ALA A 166 17.55 14.64 -9.98
C ALA A 166 17.19 13.71 -11.16
N VAL A 167 16.43 12.64 -10.90
CA VAL A 167 15.93 11.73 -11.94
C VAL A 167 15.02 12.46 -12.92
N ARG A 168 14.07 13.27 -12.42
CA ARG A 168 13.16 14.08 -13.25
C ARG A 168 13.91 15.04 -14.17
N ARG A 169 14.97 15.70 -13.67
CA ARG A 169 15.83 16.58 -14.49
C ARG A 169 16.52 15.82 -15.63
N ARG A 170 17.00 14.59 -15.41
CA ARG A 170 17.58 13.77 -16.49
C ARG A 170 16.52 13.37 -17.51
N ARG A 171 15.32 13.01 -17.04
CA ARG A 171 14.21 12.59 -17.90
C ARG A 171 13.70 13.71 -18.80
N SER A 172 13.65 14.96 -18.32
CA SER A 172 13.21 16.10 -19.14
C SER A 172 14.14 16.35 -20.34
N VAL A 173 15.45 16.24 -20.16
CA VAL A 173 16.44 16.37 -21.24
C VAL A 173 16.22 15.31 -22.34
N HIS A 174 15.96 14.06 -21.95
CA HIS A 174 15.64 13.01 -22.91
C HIS A 174 14.31 13.25 -23.65
N MET A 175 13.30 13.75 -22.93
CA MET A 175 12.00 14.08 -23.52
C MET A 175 12.08 15.24 -24.50
N GLU A 176 12.86 16.28 -24.22
CA GLU A 176 13.08 17.39 -25.17
C GLU A 176 13.71 16.91 -26.48
N ARG A 177 14.69 16.00 -26.40
CA ARG A 177 15.30 15.39 -27.59
C ARG A 177 14.27 14.58 -28.39
N ARG A 178 13.40 13.83 -27.72
CA ARG A 178 12.33 13.06 -28.39
C ARG A 178 11.26 13.97 -29.01
N LYS A 179 10.88 15.08 -28.36
CA LYS A 179 9.95 16.07 -28.93
C LYS A 179 10.47 16.75 -30.19
N LYS A 180 11.79 16.89 -30.32
CA LYS A 180 12.45 17.41 -31.54
C LYS A 180 12.58 16.35 -32.65
N SER A 181 12.27 15.09 -32.36
CA SER A 181 12.25 14.01 -33.34
C SER A 181 10.95 14.03 -34.14
N THR A 182 11.00 13.57 -35.38
CA THR A 182 9.83 13.39 -36.25
C THR A 182 9.10 12.06 -36.02
N ILE A 183 9.56 11.23 -35.07
CA ILE A 183 8.97 9.92 -34.78
C ILE A 183 7.72 10.10 -33.89
N PRO A 184 6.54 9.58 -34.30
CA PRO A 184 5.33 9.65 -33.50
C PRO A 184 5.46 8.84 -32.20
N MET A 185 4.87 9.34 -31.11
CA MET A 185 4.85 8.66 -29.81
C MET A 185 3.42 8.23 -29.44
N ALA A 186 3.28 7.01 -28.93
CA ALA A 186 2.03 6.48 -28.40
C ALA A 186 2.28 5.83 -27.02
N THR A 187 1.23 5.77 -26.20
CA THR A 187 1.25 5.17 -24.86
C THR A 187 0.07 4.22 -24.73
N LEU A 188 0.32 3.02 -24.19
CA LEU A 188 -0.73 2.06 -23.83
C LEU A 188 -1.16 2.31 -22.38
N VAL A 189 -2.47 2.46 -22.16
CA VAL A 189 -3.08 2.67 -20.84
C VAL A 189 -4.24 1.70 -20.67
N GLY A 190 -4.43 1.19 -19.45
CA GLY A 190 -5.47 0.22 -19.10
C GLY A 190 -5.18 -0.43 -17.76
N TYR A 191 -6.17 -1.13 -17.19
CA TYR A 191 -6.03 -1.85 -15.92
C TYR A 191 -4.89 -2.87 -15.94
N THR A 192 -4.33 -3.16 -14.77
CA THR A 192 -3.40 -4.28 -14.58
C THR A 192 -4.02 -5.57 -15.12
N ASN A 193 -3.19 -6.42 -15.74
CA ASN A 193 -3.63 -7.64 -16.40
C ASN A 193 -4.60 -7.47 -17.62
N ALA A 194 -4.83 -6.25 -18.13
CA ALA A 194 -5.65 -6.04 -19.32
C ALA A 194 -4.95 -6.41 -20.67
N GLY A 195 -3.86 -7.18 -20.64
CA GLY A 195 -3.12 -7.57 -21.85
C GLY A 195 -2.23 -6.48 -22.47
N LYS A 196 -1.90 -5.42 -21.72
CA LYS A 196 -1.03 -4.32 -22.21
C LYS A 196 0.34 -4.82 -22.67
N SER A 197 1.00 -5.66 -21.87
CA SER A 197 2.32 -6.23 -22.18
C SER A 197 2.22 -7.18 -23.39
N THR A 198 1.14 -7.95 -23.50
CA THR A 198 0.85 -8.81 -24.66
C THR A 198 0.74 -8.00 -25.95
N LEU A 199 -0.09 -6.95 -25.94
CA LEU A 199 -0.25 -6.06 -27.10
C LEU A 199 1.06 -5.36 -27.46
N PHE A 200 1.81 -4.88 -26.46
CA PHE A 200 3.11 -4.26 -26.67
C PHE A 200 4.10 -5.22 -27.35
N ASN A 201 4.19 -6.46 -26.88
CA ASN A 201 5.07 -7.48 -27.46
C ASN A 201 4.71 -7.76 -28.92
N VAL A 202 3.42 -7.90 -29.24
CA VAL A 202 2.94 -8.12 -30.62
C VAL A 202 3.29 -6.94 -31.53
N LEU A 203 3.12 -5.70 -31.06
CA LEU A 203 3.39 -4.50 -31.86
C LEU A 203 4.88 -4.16 -32.02
N SER A 204 5.72 -4.52 -31.04
CA SER A 204 7.13 -4.12 -30.99
C SER A 204 8.12 -5.27 -31.20
N ASN A 205 7.63 -6.51 -31.32
CA ASN A 205 8.43 -7.73 -31.33
C ASN A 205 9.42 -7.81 -30.13
N SER A 206 9.01 -7.24 -29.00
CA SER A 206 9.78 -7.25 -27.75
C SER A 206 9.42 -8.47 -26.89
N LYS A 207 10.26 -8.74 -25.89
CA LYS A 207 10.10 -9.84 -24.92
C LYS A 207 9.84 -9.31 -23.51
N VAL A 208 8.92 -8.35 -23.39
CA VAL A 208 8.49 -7.88 -22.06
C VAL A 208 7.71 -9.00 -21.39
N THR A 209 7.93 -9.22 -20.09
CA THR A 209 7.20 -10.22 -19.31
C THR A 209 5.69 -9.95 -19.41
N ALA A 210 4.93 -10.98 -19.71
CA ALA A 210 3.48 -10.98 -19.64
C ALA A 210 3.10 -12.19 -18.78
N ALA A 211 2.78 -11.92 -17.51
CA ALA A 211 2.37 -12.92 -16.54
C ALA A 211 0.97 -12.60 -16.01
N ASP A 212 0.26 -13.62 -15.54
CA ASP A 212 -1.03 -13.47 -14.87
C ASP A 212 -0.83 -12.98 -13.42
N GLN A 213 -0.21 -11.81 -13.30
CA GLN A 213 0.19 -11.16 -12.06
C GLN A 213 -0.02 -9.65 -12.20
N LEU A 214 -0.54 -9.01 -11.15
CA LEU A 214 -0.75 -7.57 -11.18
C LEU A 214 0.60 -6.85 -11.10
N PHE A 215 0.79 -5.86 -11.98
CA PHE A 215 2.01 -5.05 -12.08
C PHE A 215 3.28 -5.80 -12.57
N SER A 216 3.10 -6.88 -13.36
CA SER A 216 4.16 -7.60 -14.09
C SER A 216 4.57 -7.01 -15.45
#